data_AF-A0A920N8X3-F1
#
_entry.id   AF-A0A920N8X3-F1
#
_cell.length_a   1.000
_cell.length_b   1.000
_cell.length_c   1.000
_cell.angle_alpha   90.00
_cell.angle_beta   90.00
_cell.angle_gamma   90.00
#
_symmetry.space_group_name_H-M   'P 1'
#
loop_
_entity.id
_entity.type
_entity.pdbx_description
1 polymer ?
#
loop_
_entity_poly.entity_id
_entity_poly.type
_entity_poly.pdbx_seq_one_letter_code
_entity_poly.pdbx_strand_id
1 'polypeptide(L)'
;MRQVNAGGGDDIVVGGDGNDTLFGGSGSDVILGEDGNDRAFGQGSANDTLSGGEGSDELNGLASEIDEAFSLETSVFALLNSV
;
A
#
# COMPACT_ATOMS: atom_id res chain seq x y z
N MET A 1 -11.49 6.81 9.51
CA MET A 1 -10.24 7.42 10.01
C MET A 1 -9.86 6.77 11.32
N ARG A 2 -9.36 5.53 11.21
CA ARG A 2 -8.71 4.78 12.29
C ARG A 2 -7.19 4.87 12.07
N GLN A 3 -6.42 4.68 13.14
CA GLN A 3 -4.97 4.62 13.07
C GLN A 3 -4.47 3.30 13.66
N VAL A 4 -3.53 2.65 12.97
CA VAL A 4 -2.86 1.41 13.44
C VAL A 4 -1.36 1.60 13.41
N ASN A 5 -0.68 1.18 14.48
CA ASN A 5 0.77 1.25 14.60
C ASN A 5 1.28 -0.08 15.17
N ALA A 6 2.12 -0.77 14.40
CA ALA A 6 2.67 -2.08 14.73
C ALA A 6 3.87 -1.96 15.71
N GLY A 7 4.71 -0.94 15.51
CA GLY A 7 5.79 -0.62 16.43
C GLY A 7 7.12 -1.13 15.93
N GLY A 8 7.65 -2.20 16.51
CA GLY A 8 8.94 -2.74 16.08
C GLY A 8 8.93 -4.25 16.05
N GLY A 9 9.62 -4.82 15.06
CA GLY A 9 9.48 -6.21 14.67
C GLY A 9 9.00 -6.28 13.22
N ASP A 10 8.92 -7.50 12.70
CA ASP A 10 8.31 -7.75 11.39
C ASP A 10 6.81 -8.00 11.63
N ASP A 11 5.97 -7.06 11.22
CA ASP A 11 4.55 -7.03 11.58
C ASP A 11 3.61 -7.20 10.37
N ILE A 12 2.37 -7.59 10.66
CA ILE A 12 1.26 -7.56 9.70
C ILE A 12 0.24 -6.55 10.20
N VAL A 13 0.00 -5.51 9.42
CA VAL A 13 -0.90 -4.39 9.71
C VAL A 13 -2.08 -4.42 8.75
N VAL A 14 -3.31 -4.36 9.28
CA VAL A 14 -4.55 -4.41 8.49
C VAL A 14 -5.48 -3.23 8.81
N GLY A 15 -5.88 -2.51 7.76
CA GLY A 15 -6.84 -1.42 7.72
C GLY A 15 -8.29 -1.89 7.88
N GLY A 16 -8.76 -2.71 6.95
CA GLY A 16 -10.18 -3.03 6.91
C GLY A 16 -11.01 -1.84 6.47
N ASP A 17 -12.33 -1.93 6.64
CA ASP A 17 -13.23 -0.94 6.07
C ASP A 17 -12.99 0.51 6.54
N GLY A 18 -12.94 1.41 5.58
CA GLY A 18 -12.90 2.86 5.71
C GLY A 18 -11.49 3.45 5.77
N ASN A 19 -11.41 4.75 5.48
CA ASN A 19 -10.15 5.47 5.36
C ASN A 19 -9.29 5.36 6.64
N ASP A 20 -8.12 4.75 6.55
CA ASP A 20 -7.25 4.41 7.65
C ASP A 20 -5.83 4.99 7.49
N THR A 21 -5.09 5.01 8.60
CA THR A 21 -3.68 5.43 8.61
C THR A 21 -2.86 4.35 9.31
N LEU A 22 -2.01 3.67 8.55
CA LEU A 22 -1.30 2.46 8.95
C LEU A 22 0.20 2.72 9.04
N PHE A 23 0.82 2.26 10.12
CA PHE A 23 2.25 2.42 10.39
C PHE A 23 2.86 1.05 10.72
N GLY A 24 3.79 0.57 9.88
CA GLY A 24 4.57 -0.66 10.11
C GLY A 24 5.55 -0.47 11.25
N GLY A 25 6.48 0.48 11.07
CA GLY A 25 7.35 0.94 12.14
C GLY A 25 8.80 0.57 11.85
N SER A 26 9.38 -0.35 12.60
CA SER A 26 10.74 -0.82 12.33
C SER A 26 10.79 -2.33 12.15
N GLY A 27 11.23 -2.77 10.99
CA GLY A 27 11.28 -4.18 10.62
C GLY A 27 10.82 -4.32 9.18
N SER A 28 10.70 -5.55 8.69
CA SER A 28 10.11 -5.81 7.37
C SER A 28 8.62 -6.09 7.54
N ASP A 29 7.80 -5.11 7.21
CA ASP A 29 6.37 -5.14 7.51
C ASP A 29 5.51 -5.52 6.29
N VAL A 30 4.32 -6.05 6.54
CA VAL A 30 3.24 -6.20 5.55
C VAL A 30 2.07 -5.33 5.98
N ILE A 31 1.70 -4.35 5.15
CA ILE A 31 0.63 -3.39 5.44
C ILE A 31 -0.45 -3.49 4.37
N LEU A 32 -1.69 -3.74 4.79
CA LEU A 32 -2.87 -3.92 3.94
C LEU A 32 -3.93 -2.87 4.33
N GLY A 33 -4.30 -1.98 3.41
CA GLY A 33 -5.37 -0.99 3.61
C GLY A 33 -6.77 -1.60 3.59
N GLU A 34 -7.05 -2.44 2.59
CA GLU A 34 -8.38 -3.00 2.30
C GLU A 34 -9.32 -1.94 1.68
N ASP A 35 -10.55 -1.78 2.15
CA ASP A 35 -11.52 -0.87 1.52
C ASP A 35 -11.39 0.55 2.09
N GLY A 36 -11.16 1.57 1.27
CA GLY A 36 -11.11 2.95 1.73
C GLY A 36 -10.01 3.77 1.06
N ASN A 37 -9.96 5.07 1.38
CA ASN A 37 -8.82 5.89 0.99
C ASN A 37 -7.81 5.92 2.14
N ASP A 38 -6.79 5.09 2.04
CA ASP A 38 -5.86 4.80 3.13
C ASP A 38 -4.54 5.52 2.99
N ARG A 39 -3.81 5.57 4.11
CA ARG A 39 -2.43 6.03 4.16
C ARG A 39 -1.57 4.98 4.85
N ALA A 40 -0.65 4.37 4.14
CA ALA A 40 0.23 3.34 4.69
C ALA A 40 1.69 3.80 4.71
N PHE A 41 2.36 3.58 5.84
CA PHE A 41 3.75 3.95 6.06
C PHE A 41 4.56 2.75 6.54
N GLY A 42 5.48 2.25 5.71
CA GLY A 42 6.39 1.16 6.08
C GLY A 42 7.35 1.55 7.22
N GLN A 43 7.91 2.76 7.13
CA GLN A 43 8.87 3.34 8.08
C GLN A 43 10.14 2.48 8.29
N GLY A 44 11.23 3.12 8.71
CA GLY A 44 12.51 2.42 8.89
C GLY A 44 13.27 2.19 7.58
N SER A 45 14.26 1.28 7.64
CA SER A 45 15.23 1.03 6.56
C SER A 45 15.13 -0.38 5.95
N ALA A 46 14.23 -1.19 6.47
CA ALA A 46 13.97 -2.52 5.95
C ALA A 46 12.97 -2.42 4.77
N ASN A 47 12.83 -3.51 4.02
CA ASN A 47 11.93 -3.55 2.88
C ASN A 47 10.56 -4.00 3.36
N ASP A 48 9.57 -3.18 3.09
CA ASP A 48 8.18 -3.43 3.47
C ASP A 48 7.37 -3.89 2.25
N THR A 49 6.20 -4.44 2.50
CA THR A 49 5.20 -4.78 1.49
C THR A 49 3.94 -3.99 1.79
N LEU A 50 3.56 -3.08 0.89
CA LEU A 50 2.41 -2.18 1.09
C LEU A 50 1.37 -2.46 0.00
N SER A 51 0.11 -2.59 0.41
CA SER A 51 -1.06 -2.72 -0.46
C SER A 51 -2.15 -1.78 0.03
N GLY A 52 -2.61 -0.88 -0.85
CA GLY A 52 -3.72 0.04 -0.59
C GLY A 52 -5.05 -0.70 -0.52
N GLY A 53 -5.39 -1.43 -1.58
CA GLY A 53 -6.70 -2.07 -1.68
C GLY A 53 -7.67 -1.15 -2.43
N GLU A 54 -8.97 -1.27 -2.18
CA GLU A 54 -9.96 -0.49 -2.92
C GLU A 54 -9.97 0.98 -2.49
N GLY A 55 -9.50 1.88 -3.36
CA GLY A 55 -9.69 3.30 -3.13
C GLY A 55 -8.61 4.16 -3.74
N SER A 56 -8.45 5.36 -3.19
CA SER A 56 -7.36 6.27 -3.55
C SER A 56 -6.40 6.35 -2.38
N ASP A 57 -5.35 5.54 -2.45
CA ASP A 57 -4.42 5.34 -1.35
C ASP A 57 -3.14 6.16 -1.50
N GLU A 58 -2.46 6.36 -0.37
CA GLU A 58 -1.15 6.98 -0.29
C GLU A 58 -0.21 6.02 0.44
N LEU A 59 0.67 5.35 -0.31
CA LEU A 59 1.63 4.39 0.22
C LEU A 59 3.03 5.02 0.26
N ASN A 60 3.72 4.93 1.40
CA ASN A 60 5.03 5.54 1.59
C ASN A 60 5.98 4.61 2.35
N GLY A 61 7.11 4.27 1.74
CA GLY A 61 8.15 3.46 2.37
C GLY A 61 9.17 2.94 1.36
N LEU A 62 10.16 2.18 1.83
CA LEU A 62 11.03 1.37 0.99
C LEU A 62 10.31 0.08 0.57
N ALA A 63 9.10 0.27 0.03
CA ALA A 63 8.16 -0.80 -0.16
C ALA A 63 8.33 -1.44 -1.54
N SER A 64 8.19 -2.76 -1.59
CA SER A 64 7.62 -3.38 -2.78
C SER A 64 6.13 -3.05 -2.74
N GLU A 65 5.75 -1.98 -3.43
CA GLU A 65 4.34 -1.67 -3.65
C GLU A 65 3.69 -2.81 -4.43
N ILE A 66 2.60 -3.34 -3.90
CA ILE A 66 1.68 -4.18 -4.66
C ILE A 66 0.56 -3.30 -5.24
N ASP A 67 0.90 -2.05 -5.58
CA ASP A 67 -0.09 -1.03 -5.92
C ASP A 67 -0.74 -1.23 -7.29
N GLU A 68 -1.98 -0.78 -7.34
CA GLU A 68 -2.92 -0.72 -8.45
C GLU A 68 -2.53 0.36 -9.49
N ALA A 69 -1.57 1.23 -9.16
CA ALA A 69 -1.01 2.22 -10.09
C ALA A 69 -0.13 1.63 -11.20
N PHE A 70 -0.16 0.31 -11.45
CA PHE A 70 0.31 -0.24 -12.72
C PHE A 70 -0.63 0.20 -13.85
N SER A 71 -0.48 1.47 -14.25
CA SER A 71 -1.15 2.06 -15.38
C SER A 71 -0.33 1.75 -16.62
N LEU A 72 -0.92 1.02 -17.56
CA LEU A 72 -0.30 0.83 -18.86
C LEU A 72 -0.24 2.18 -19.57
N GLU A 73 0.92 2.48 -20.15
CA GLU A 73 1.09 3.61 -21.06
C GLU A 73 -0.03 3.62 -22.11
N THR A 74 -0.55 4.79 -22.45
CA THR A 74 -1.68 4.93 -23.40
C THR A 74 -1.35 4.28 -24.75
N SER A 75 -0.06 4.27 -25.12
CA SER A 75 0.46 3.59 -26.30
C SER A 75 0.31 2.06 -26.26
N VAL A 76 0.43 1.45 -25.08
CA VAL A 76 0.23 0.00 -24.88
C VAL A 76 -1.25 -0.36 -24.99
N PHE A 77 -2.14 0.46 -24.41
CA PHE A 77 -3.59 0.30 -24.60
C PHE A 77 -4.01 0.42 -26.07
N ALA A 78 -3.44 1.39 -26.80
CA ALA A 78 -3.72 1.56 -28.22
C ALA A 78 -3.27 0.35 -29.06
N LEU A 79 -2.14 -0.27 -28.71
CA LEU A 79 -1.66 -1.49 -29.37
C LEU A 79 -2.59 -2.68 -29.13
N LEU A 80 -3.06 -2.86 -27.89
CA LEU A 80 -3.95 -3.98 -27.52
C LEU A 80 -5.35 -3.86 -28.15
N ASN A 81 -5.83 -2.64 -28.40
CA ASN A 81 -7.12 -2.41 -29.07
C ASN A 81 -7.03 -2.46 -30.61
N SER A 82 -5.85 -2.71 -31.17
CA SER A 82 -5.60 -2.74 -32.62
C SER A 82 -5.47 -4.16 -33.22
N VAL A 83 -5.65 -5.19 -32.39
CA VAL A 83 -5.70 -6.62 -32.76
C VAL A 83 -7.13 -7.14 -32.65
#